data_AF-X1U3Y7-F1
#
_entry.id   AF-X1U3Y7-F1
#
_cell.length_a   1.000
_cell.length_b   1.000
_cell.length_c   1.000
_cell.angle_alpha   90.00
_cell.angle_beta   90.00
_cell.angle_gamma   90.00
#
_symmetry.space_group_name_H-M   'P 1'
#
loop_
_entity.id
_entity.type
_entity.pdbx_description
1 polymer ?
#
loop_
_entity_poly.entity_id
_entity_poly.type
_entity_poly.pdbx_seq_one_letter_code
_entity_poly.pdbx_strand_id
1 'polypeptide(L)'
;MPEKLLITNCRLFNSRGNLDKVSILINRGIIEEIGGRGKSNTAGAVLNAENRIIAPGFIDIHIQGAGGADVLDGTVESLKTISKTCAGFGTTSFIATTVYRSGGDNRHLNITAENTGKDLGGAQLLGTHLEGPFISHEKRGMILPGCVCAPSIRIFDDIQSRLNDTLKIMTIAPELDGGSGHH
;
A
#
# COMPACT_ATOMS: atom_id res chain seq x y z
N MET A 1 19.24 -4.41 -0.92
CA MET A 1 19.78 -3.80 0.32
C MET A 1 21.04 -4.55 0.73
N PRO A 2 22.00 -3.89 1.41
CA PRO A 2 23.15 -4.59 2.00
C PRO A 2 22.69 -5.59 3.07
N GLU A 3 23.51 -6.61 3.35
CA GLU A 3 23.19 -7.64 4.34
C GLU A 3 23.06 -7.05 5.75
N LYS A 4 23.93 -6.10 6.12
CA LYS A 4 23.83 -5.31 7.36
C LYS A 4 23.98 -3.82 7.09
N LEU A 5 23.02 -3.04 7.54
CA LEU A 5 22.98 -1.57 7.45
C LEU A 5 22.91 -0.97 8.86
N LEU A 6 23.83 -0.08 9.19
CA LEU A 6 23.78 0.72 10.40
C LEU A 6 23.39 2.16 10.05
N ILE A 7 22.22 2.61 10.52
CA ILE A 7 21.80 4.01 10.43
C ILE A 7 22.22 4.71 11.72
N THR A 8 23.01 5.78 11.64
CA THR A 8 23.58 6.50 12.79
C THR A 8 23.03 7.92 12.89
N ASN A 9 23.17 8.55 14.06
CA ASN A 9 22.80 9.95 14.31
C ASN A 9 21.35 10.28 13.93
N CYS A 10 20.41 9.38 14.16
CA CYS A 10 18.99 9.62 13.89
C CYS A 10 18.25 9.97 15.18
N ARG A 11 17.09 10.65 15.04
CA ARG A 11 16.14 10.90 16.12
C ARG A 11 14.87 10.08 15.88
N LEU A 12 14.36 9.39 16.90
CA LEU A 12 13.12 8.63 16.76
C LEU A 12 11.91 9.56 16.69
N PHE A 13 10.96 9.28 15.79
CA PHE A 13 9.73 10.08 15.64
C PHE A 13 8.88 10.19 16.91
N ASN A 14 8.97 9.21 17.80
CA ASN A 14 8.17 9.12 19.02
C ASN A 14 8.93 9.53 20.30
N SER A 15 10.13 10.12 20.18
CA SER A 15 10.87 10.56 21.35
C SER A 15 10.15 11.75 22.01
N ARG A 16 9.44 11.50 23.10
CA ARG A 16 8.70 12.51 23.88
C ARG A 16 9.66 13.50 24.55
N GLY A 17 10.21 14.43 23.77
CA GLY A 17 11.13 15.46 24.25
C GLY A 17 12.58 15.00 24.45
N ASN A 18 12.89 13.72 24.25
CA ASN A 18 14.27 13.25 24.28
C ASN A 18 14.97 13.54 22.95
N LEU A 19 16.04 14.35 22.99
CA LEU A 19 16.86 14.75 21.84
C LEU A 19 18.03 13.77 21.58
N ASP A 20 18.13 12.71 22.37
CA ASP A 20 19.20 11.73 22.25
C ASP A 20 19.23 11.11 20.85
N LYS A 21 20.44 11.12 20.28
CA LYS A 21 20.71 10.49 18.99
C LYS A 21 20.83 8.99 19.19
N VAL A 22 20.19 8.24 18.33
CA VAL A 22 20.25 6.78 18.32
C VAL A 22 20.86 6.26 17.02
N SER A 23 21.28 5.00 17.07
CA SER A 23 21.58 4.23 15.87
C SER A 23 20.61 3.05 15.74
N ILE A 24 20.34 2.64 14.50
CA ILE A 24 19.49 1.49 14.16
C ILE A 24 20.31 0.51 13.34
N LEU A 25 20.43 -0.73 13.81
CA LEU A 25 21.03 -1.81 13.05
C LEU A 25 19.94 -2.61 12.34
N ILE A 26 20.11 -2.77 11.03
CA ILE A 26 19.24 -3.55 10.15
C ILE A 26 20.06 -4.71 9.59
N ASN A 27 19.53 -5.92 9.70
CA ASN A 27 20.15 -7.14 9.22
C ASN A 27 19.16 -7.91 8.36
N ARG A 28 19.51 -8.12 7.09
CA ARG A 28 18.68 -8.79 6.08
C ARG A 28 17.25 -8.22 6.01
N GLY A 29 17.14 -6.88 6.10
CA GLY A 29 15.87 -6.15 6.04
C GLY A 29 15.08 -6.12 7.35
N ILE A 30 15.56 -6.75 8.41
CA ILE A 30 14.93 -6.77 9.74
C ILE A 30 15.68 -5.83 10.68
N ILE A 31 14.95 -5.07 11.50
CA ILE A 31 15.55 -4.26 12.56
C ILE A 31 16.10 -5.21 13.64
N GLU A 32 17.42 -5.25 13.80
CA GLU A 32 18.12 -6.07 14.80
C GLU A 32 18.27 -5.33 16.13
N GLU A 33 18.53 -4.01 16.10
CA GLU A 33 18.76 -3.21 17.30
C GLU A 33 18.37 -1.73 17.10
N ILE A 34 17.85 -1.07 18.14
CA ILE A 34 17.59 0.38 18.20
C ILE A 34 18.26 0.95 19.47
N GLY A 35 18.97 2.07 19.35
CA GLY A 35 19.58 2.76 20.50
C GLY A 35 21.01 2.32 20.81
N GLY A 36 21.48 1.25 20.19
CA GLY A 36 22.84 0.76 20.33
C GLY A 36 23.89 1.81 19.95
N ARG A 37 25.03 1.80 20.67
CA ARG A 37 26.28 2.43 20.20
C ARG A 37 26.89 1.57 19.10
N GLY A 38 26.12 1.30 18.03
CA GLY A 38 26.41 0.32 16.99
C GLY A 38 27.88 0.37 16.61
N LYS A 39 28.64 -0.68 16.95
CA LYS A 39 30.05 -0.76 16.63
C LYS A 39 30.15 -0.94 15.11
N SER A 40 30.57 0.13 14.42
CA SER A 40 30.77 0.22 12.96
C SER A 40 31.46 -1.02 12.37
N ASN A 41 32.35 -1.66 13.13
CA ASN A 41 33.15 -2.82 12.71
C ASN A 41 32.37 -4.08 12.31
N THR A 42 31.03 -4.11 12.40
CA THR A 42 30.19 -5.27 12.02
C THR A 42 29.15 -4.98 10.93
N ALA A 43 29.05 -3.73 10.46
CA ALA A 43 28.08 -3.33 9.44
C ALA A 43 28.68 -3.39 8.04
N GLY A 44 27.94 -3.93 7.06
CA GLY A 44 28.34 -3.92 5.65
C GLY A 44 28.15 -2.56 4.97
N ALA A 45 27.30 -1.70 5.55
CA ALA A 45 27.10 -0.31 5.15
C ALA A 45 26.73 0.56 6.35
N VAL A 46 27.18 1.82 6.34
CA VAL A 46 26.83 2.82 7.36
C VAL A 46 26.19 4.03 6.69
N LEU A 47 25.02 4.44 7.17
CA LEU A 47 24.30 5.64 6.73
C LEU A 47 24.20 6.63 7.89
N ASN A 48 24.70 7.85 7.71
CA ASN A 48 24.55 8.92 8.69
C ASN A 48 23.24 9.67 8.41
N ALA A 49 22.32 9.67 9.36
CA ALA A 49 21.02 10.35 9.22
C ALA A 49 21.09 11.86 9.49
N GLU A 50 22.26 12.42 9.82
CA GLU A 50 22.47 13.86 9.98
C GLU A 50 21.48 14.54 10.94
N ASN A 51 21.12 13.86 12.03
CA ASN A 51 20.14 14.32 13.03
C ASN A 51 18.70 14.44 12.50
N ARG A 52 18.40 13.86 11.33
CA ARG A 52 17.05 13.76 10.80
C ARG A 52 16.21 12.79 11.64
N ILE A 53 14.90 12.95 11.52
CA ILE A 53 13.93 12.06 12.14
C ILE A 53 13.87 10.77 11.31
N ILE A 54 13.89 9.64 12.00
CA ILE A 54 13.59 8.33 11.43
C ILE A 54 12.25 7.85 11.99
N ALA A 55 11.42 7.32 11.10
CA ALA A 55 10.12 6.75 11.39
C ALA A 55 9.97 5.43 10.63
N PRO A 56 9.07 4.53 11.08
CA PRO A 56 8.56 3.49 10.21
C PRO A 56 8.05 4.11 8.91
N GLY A 57 8.29 3.44 7.78
CA GLY A 57 7.73 3.87 6.51
C GLY A 57 6.20 3.86 6.56
N PHE A 58 5.59 4.79 5.83
CA PHE A 58 4.13 4.88 5.81
C PHE A 58 3.51 3.69 5.07
N ILE A 59 2.31 3.32 5.51
CA ILE A 59 1.44 2.36 4.80
C ILE A 59 0.23 3.15 4.30
N ASP A 60 0.11 3.29 2.98
CA ASP A 60 -1.02 3.96 2.37
C ASP A 60 -2.11 2.94 2.00
N ILE A 61 -3.25 3.00 2.68
CA ILE A 61 -4.37 2.08 2.46
C ILE A 61 -5.34 2.55 1.37
N HIS A 62 -5.15 3.76 0.85
CA HIS A 62 -6.05 4.33 -0.15
C HIS A 62 -5.28 5.18 -1.16
N ILE A 63 -4.81 4.55 -2.24
CA ILE A 63 -4.15 5.26 -3.35
C ILE A 63 -4.61 4.75 -4.71
N GLN A 64 -5.19 5.64 -5.53
CA GLN A 64 -5.63 5.31 -6.90
C GLN A 64 -4.50 5.43 -7.91
N GLY A 65 -3.56 6.35 -7.70
CA GLY A 65 -2.47 6.62 -8.61
C GLY A 65 -1.41 7.54 -8.02
N ALA A 66 -0.23 7.56 -8.63
CA ALA A 66 0.89 8.41 -8.26
C ALA A 66 1.89 8.51 -9.43
N GLY A 67 2.61 9.63 -9.51
CA GLY A 67 3.66 9.80 -10.52
C GLY A 67 3.14 9.88 -11.96
N GLY A 68 1.87 10.24 -12.14
CA GLY A 68 1.20 10.28 -13.44
C GLY A 68 0.64 8.94 -13.93
N ALA A 69 0.71 7.88 -13.11
CA ALA A 69 0.10 6.58 -13.39
C ALA A 69 -1.10 6.32 -12.47
N ASP A 70 -2.05 5.53 -12.94
CA ASP A 70 -3.27 5.13 -12.22
C ASP A 70 -3.40 3.59 -12.21
N VAL A 71 -3.93 3.01 -11.13
CA VAL A 71 -4.20 1.57 -11.05
C VAL A 71 -5.13 1.12 -12.17
N LEU A 72 -6.08 1.97 -12.60
CA LEU A 72 -6.99 1.72 -13.71
C LEU A 72 -6.31 1.59 -15.07
N ASP A 73 -5.06 2.04 -15.23
CA ASP A 73 -4.29 1.81 -16.45
C ASP A 73 -4.09 0.31 -16.70
N GLY A 74 -4.10 -0.51 -15.64
CA GLY A 74 -4.09 -1.96 -15.73
C GLY A 74 -2.83 -2.51 -16.41
N THR A 75 -1.67 -1.94 -16.06
CA THR A 75 -0.35 -2.36 -16.56
C THR A 75 0.65 -2.52 -15.43
N VAL A 76 1.65 -3.38 -15.61
CA VAL A 76 2.73 -3.55 -14.61
C VAL A 76 3.55 -2.27 -14.49
N GLU A 77 3.71 -1.54 -15.59
CA GLU A 77 4.41 -0.26 -15.67
C GLU A 77 3.74 0.80 -14.80
N SER A 78 2.40 0.88 -14.81
CA SER A 78 1.65 1.80 -13.93
C SER A 78 1.92 1.49 -12.46
N LEU A 79 1.84 0.22 -12.05
CA LEU A 79 2.11 -0.21 -10.68
C LEU A 79 3.56 0.07 -10.24
N LYS A 80 4.53 -0.11 -11.14
CA LYS A 80 5.95 0.24 -10.89
C LYS A 80 6.13 1.74 -10.70
N THR A 81 5.47 2.56 -11.51
CA THR A 81 5.50 4.02 -11.37
C THR A 81 4.91 4.44 -10.02
N ILE A 82 3.71 3.95 -9.69
CA ILE A 82 3.05 4.22 -8.41
C ILE A 82 3.95 3.80 -7.24
N SER A 83 4.48 2.57 -7.26
CA SER A 83 5.35 2.01 -6.24
C SER A 83 6.61 2.87 -6.00
N LYS A 84 7.30 3.28 -7.06
CA LYS A 84 8.50 4.13 -6.97
C LYS A 84 8.17 5.53 -6.47
N THR A 85 7.08 6.12 -6.95
CA THR A 85 6.65 7.43 -6.50
C THR A 85 6.29 7.41 -5.01
N CYS A 86 5.52 6.42 -4.55
CA CYS A 86 5.19 6.23 -3.13
C CYS A 86 6.46 6.17 -2.25
N ALA A 87 7.45 5.36 -2.66
CA ALA A 87 8.72 5.27 -1.94
C ALA A 87 9.46 6.62 -1.86
N GLY A 88 9.41 7.41 -2.92
CA GLY A 88 9.99 8.76 -2.96
C GLY A 88 9.39 9.74 -1.95
N PHE A 89 8.15 9.49 -1.48
CA PHE A 89 7.45 10.30 -0.47
C PHE A 89 7.40 9.64 0.92
N GLY A 90 8.16 8.56 1.15
CA GLY A 90 8.26 7.90 2.46
C GLY A 90 7.24 6.78 2.72
N THR A 91 6.41 6.45 1.74
CA THR A 91 5.51 5.29 1.79
C THR A 91 6.30 4.02 1.42
N THR A 92 6.37 3.05 2.32
CA THR A 92 7.07 1.78 2.07
C THR A 92 6.15 0.66 1.63
N SER A 93 4.84 0.81 1.83
CA SER A 93 3.86 -0.17 1.39
C SER A 93 2.53 0.51 1.09
N PHE A 94 1.75 -0.04 0.16
CA PHE A 94 0.46 0.52 -0.21
C PHE A 94 -0.55 -0.54 -0.61
N ILE A 95 -1.83 -0.20 -0.50
CA ILE A 95 -2.96 -0.96 -1.02
C ILE A 95 -3.51 -0.17 -2.22
N ALA A 96 -3.49 -0.79 -3.40
CA ALA A 96 -3.93 -0.16 -4.64
C ALA A 96 -5.46 0.00 -4.62
N THR A 97 -5.93 1.26 -4.60
CA THR A 97 -7.35 1.56 -4.69
C THR A 97 -7.81 1.57 -6.14
N THR A 98 -8.93 0.90 -6.42
CA THR A 98 -9.54 0.91 -7.74
C THR A 98 -11.03 0.60 -7.64
N VAL A 99 -11.71 0.54 -8.78
CA VAL A 99 -13.15 0.28 -8.88
C VAL A 99 -13.43 -0.99 -9.69
N TYR A 100 -14.63 -1.55 -9.54
CA TYR A 100 -15.13 -2.62 -10.40
C TYR A 100 -16.05 -2.05 -11.46
N ARG A 101 -15.88 -2.46 -12.73
CA ARG A 101 -16.71 -2.05 -13.87
C ARG A 101 -17.67 -3.16 -14.24
N SER A 102 -18.96 -3.03 -13.89
CA SER A 102 -19.96 -4.05 -14.22
C SER A 102 -20.17 -4.14 -15.74
N GLY A 103 -19.95 -5.32 -16.30
CA GLY A 103 -20.01 -5.55 -17.76
C GLY A 103 -18.89 -4.88 -18.55
N GLY A 104 -17.86 -4.35 -17.87
CA GLY A 104 -16.70 -3.71 -18.48
C GLY A 104 -15.42 -4.52 -18.33
N ASP A 105 -14.33 -3.95 -18.85
CA ASP A 105 -12.99 -4.49 -18.66
C ASP A 105 -12.50 -4.23 -17.23
N ASN A 106 -12.07 -5.30 -16.56
CA ASN A 106 -11.51 -5.31 -15.21
C ASN A 106 -10.09 -5.88 -15.17
N ARG A 107 -9.33 -5.78 -16.26
CA ARG A 107 -7.92 -6.22 -16.33
C ARG A 107 -7.03 -5.68 -15.21
N HIS A 108 -7.30 -4.47 -14.72
CA HIS A 108 -6.54 -3.84 -13.64
C HIS A 108 -6.63 -4.62 -12.33
N LEU A 109 -7.74 -5.31 -12.07
CA LEU A 109 -7.87 -6.20 -10.91
C LEU A 109 -6.89 -7.37 -11.01
N ASN A 110 -6.87 -8.06 -12.16
CA ASN A 110 -5.98 -9.20 -12.39
C ASN A 110 -4.51 -8.78 -12.32
N ILE A 111 -4.15 -7.67 -12.99
CA ILE A 111 -2.77 -7.16 -12.98
C ILE A 111 -2.33 -6.77 -11.57
N THR A 112 -3.21 -6.16 -10.78
CA THR A 112 -2.92 -5.81 -9.38
C THR A 112 -2.74 -7.06 -8.52
N ALA A 113 -3.63 -8.04 -8.65
CA ALA A 113 -3.55 -9.30 -7.92
C ALA A 113 -2.25 -10.06 -8.24
N GLU A 114 -1.95 -10.23 -9.53
CA GLU A 114 -0.74 -10.90 -10.02
C GLU A 114 0.55 -10.24 -9.56
N ASN A 115 0.54 -8.93 -9.26
CA ASN A 115 1.73 -8.17 -8.85
C ASN A 115 1.77 -7.85 -7.36
N THR A 116 0.75 -8.25 -6.60
CA THR A 116 0.74 -8.12 -5.14
C THR A 116 1.86 -8.96 -4.54
N GLY A 117 2.64 -8.38 -3.63
CA GLY A 117 3.78 -9.02 -2.99
C GLY A 117 5.04 -9.16 -3.87
N LYS A 118 5.00 -8.78 -5.15
CA LYS A 118 6.18 -8.76 -6.02
C LYS A 118 7.00 -7.48 -5.82
N ASP A 119 8.29 -7.56 -6.15
CA ASP A 119 9.16 -6.39 -6.17
C ASP A 119 8.86 -5.52 -7.39
N LEU A 120 8.32 -4.33 -7.14
CA LEU A 120 8.03 -3.29 -8.13
C LEU A 120 9.12 -2.20 -8.19
N GLY A 121 10.17 -2.33 -7.38
CA GLY A 121 11.30 -1.42 -7.31
C GLY A 121 11.09 -0.21 -6.40
N GLY A 122 10.05 -0.22 -5.56
CA GLY A 122 9.70 0.87 -4.64
C GLY A 122 8.89 0.36 -3.45
N ALA A 123 7.80 1.06 -3.12
CA ALA A 123 6.88 0.65 -2.07
C ALA A 123 6.24 -0.72 -2.41
N GLN A 124 6.05 -1.56 -1.40
CA GLN A 124 5.45 -2.89 -1.58
C GLN A 124 3.94 -2.78 -1.81
N LEU A 125 3.44 -3.39 -2.88
CA LEU A 125 2.01 -3.57 -3.10
C LEU A 125 1.48 -4.70 -2.19
N LEU A 126 0.63 -4.36 -1.23
CA LEU A 126 0.07 -5.28 -0.22
C LEU A 126 -1.26 -5.91 -0.64
N GLY A 127 -1.91 -5.35 -1.66
CA GLY A 127 -3.16 -5.85 -2.22
C GLY A 127 -4.02 -4.74 -2.80
N THR A 128 -5.32 -5.01 -2.86
CA THR A 128 -6.32 -4.17 -3.52
C THR A 128 -7.35 -3.65 -2.52
N HIS A 129 -7.66 -2.36 -2.64
CA HIS A 129 -8.82 -1.74 -2.05
C HIS A 129 -9.82 -1.48 -3.17
N LEU A 130 -10.98 -2.12 -3.11
CA LEU A 130 -12.05 -1.90 -4.07
C LEU A 130 -13.03 -0.84 -3.53
N GLU A 131 -13.09 0.31 -4.19
CA GLU A 131 -14.02 1.38 -3.87
C GLU A 131 -15.36 1.12 -4.59
N GLY A 132 -16.29 0.46 -3.88
CA GLY A 132 -17.50 -0.12 -4.47
C GLY A 132 -17.31 -1.57 -4.93
N PRO A 133 -18.15 -2.07 -5.88
CA PRO A 133 -19.17 -1.32 -6.62
C PRO A 133 -20.49 -1.15 -5.85
N PHE A 134 -20.63 -1.73 -4.65
CA PHE A 134 -21.84 -1.69 -3.84
C PHE A 134 -21.95 -0.41 -3.01
N ILE A 135 -22.02 0.73 -3.68
CA ILE A 135 -22.15 2.06 -3.05
C ILE A 135 -23.41 2.77 -3.52
N SER A 136 -23.92 3.72 -2.74
CA SER A 136 -25.10 4.50 -3.12
C SER A 136 -24.79 5.37 -4.34
N HIS A 137 -25.67 5.34 -5.35
CA HIS A 137 -25.58 6.22 -6.52
C HIS A 137 -25.59 7.71 -6.15
N GLU A 138 -26.29 8.08 -5.07
CA GLU A 138 -26.38 9.46 -4.57
C GLU A 138 -25.10 9.91 -3.88
N LYS A 139 -24.32 8.97 -3.33
CA LYS A 139 -23.06 9.23 -2.60
C LYS A 139 -21.81 8.79 -3.36
N ARG A 140 -21.92 8.54 -4.67
CA ARG A 140 -20.82 8.00 -5.50
C ARG A 140 -19.61 8.92 -5.67
N GLY A 141 -19.74 10.21 -5.35
CA GLY A 141 -18.67 11.19 -5.57
C GLY A 141 -18.15 11.16 -7.02
N MET A 142 -16.84 10.95 -7.17
CA MET A 142 -16.15 10.89 -8.46
C MET A 142 -16.23 9.51 -9.15
N ILE A 143 -16.83 8.50 -8.52
CA ILE A 143 -16.95 7.15 -9.08
C ILE A 143 -17.94 7.17 -10.24
N LEU A 144 -17.50 6.62 -11.38
CA LEU A 144 -18.31 6.58 -12.60
C LEU A 144 -19.58 5.74 -12.41
N PRO A 145 -20.73 6.12 -12.99
CA PRO A 145 -21.98 5.38 -12.84
C PRO A 145 -21.88 3.89 -13.17
N GLY A 146 -21.10 3.51 -14.20
CA GLY A 146 -20.88 2.11 -14.58
C GLY A 146 -20.02 1.29 -13.59
N CYS A 147 -19.49 1.94 -12.55
CA CYS A 147 -18.76 1.30 -11.46
C CYS A 147 -19.60 1.17 -10.18
N VAL A 148 -20.89 1.51 -10.25
CA VAL A 148 -21.82 1.45 -9.14
C VAL A 148 -22.94 0.48 -9.49
N CYS A 149 -23.25 -0.45 -8.59
CA CYS A 149 -24.36 -1.38 -8.75
C CYS A 149 -24.92 -1.83 -7.40
N ALA A 150 -26.13 -2.39 -7.43
CA ALA A 150 -26.72 -3.01 -6.24
C ALA A 150 -25.86 -4.21 -5.77
N PRO A 151 -25.86 -4.50 -4.45
CA PRO A 151 -25.25 -5.72 -3.91
C PRO A 151 -25.66 -6.97 -4.70
N SER A 152 -24.69 -7.78 -5.10
CA SER A 152 -24.91 -8.96 -5.93
C SER A 152 -23.85 -10.02 -5.67
N ILE A 153 -24.28 -11.22 -5.26
CA ILE A 153 -23.36 -12.33 -5.01
C ILE A 153 -22.56 -12.70 -6.27
N ARG A 154 -23.20 -12.66 -7.44
CA ARG A 154 -22.55 -12.94 -8.73
C ARG A 154 -21.41 -11.96 -9.02
N ILE A 155 -21.61 -10.68 -8.71
CA ILE A 155 -20.58 -9.65 -8.90
C ILE A 155 -19.45 -9.84 -7.88
N PHE A 156 -19.82 -10.13 -6.63
CA PHE A 156 -18.84 -10.42 -5.59
C PHE A 156 -17.98 -11.65 -5.95
N ASP A 157 -18.59 -12.72 -6.45
CA ASP A 157 -17.88 -13.93 -6.89
C ASP A 157 -16.92 -13.63 -8.05
N ASP A 158 -17.30 -12.79 -9.03
CA ASP A 158 -16.39 -12.35 -10.10
C ASP A 158 -15.22 -11.52 -9.54
N ILE A 159 -15.48 -10.59 -8.62
CA ILE A 159 -14.42 -9.84 -7.92
C ILE A 159 -13.48 -10.80 -7.18
N GLN A 160 -14.05 -11.73 -6.41
CA GLN A 160 -13.30 -12.70 -5.62
C GLN A 160 -12.48 -13.64 -6.50
N SER A 161 -12.99 -14.03 -7.68
CA SER A 161 -12.24 -14.85 -8.64
C SER A 161 -11.01 -14.15 -9.22
N ARG A 162 -11.01 -12.81 -9.26
CA ARG A 162 -9.93 -11.97 -9.81
C ARG A 162 -8.89 -11.58 -8.77
N LEU A 163 -9.35 -11.27 -7.56
CA LEU A 163 -8.51 -10.73 -6.49
C LEU A 163 -8.16 -11.76 -5.43
N ASN A 164 -9.00 -12.77 -5.21
CA ASN A 164 -8.81 -13.81 -4.20
C ASN A 164 -8.32 -13.24 -2.83
N ASP A 165 -7.12 -13.61 -2.40
CA ASP A 165 -6.48 -13.20 -1.16
C ASP A 165 -5.83 -11.81 -1.25
N THR A 166 -5.75 -11.21 -2.43
CA THR A 166 -5.24 -9.84 -2.63
C THR A 166 -6.30 -8.77 -2.41
N LEU A 167 -7.59 -9.10 -2.36
CA LEU A 167 -8.62 -8.16 -1.89
C LEU A 167 -8.46 -7.94 -0.38
N LYS A 168 -8.07 -6.72 0.03
CA LYS A 168 -7.82 -6.39 1.45
C LYS A 168 -8.93 -5.53 2.05
N ILE A 169 -9.47 -4.61 1.24
CA ILE A 169 -10.47 -3.64 1.68
C ILE A 169 -11.51 -3.54 0.58
N MET A 170 -12.79 -3.48 0.95
CA MET A 170 -13.87 -3.14 0.04
C MET A 170 -14.73 -2.07 0.70
N THR A 171 -14.89 -0.92 0.05
CA THR A 171 -15.78 0.15 0.51
C THR A 171 -17.19 -0.10 -0.01
N ILE A 172 -18.16 -0.20 0.89
CA ILE A 172 -19.56 -0.46 0.59
C ILE A 172 -20.48 0.56 1.28
N ALA A 173 -21.67 0.76 0.73
CA ALA A 173 -22.75 1.51 1.36
C ALA A 173 -23.66 0.52 2.12
N PRO A 174 -23.62 0.51 3.46
CA PRO A 174 -24.39 -0.46 4.25
C PRO A 174 -25.91 -0.25 4.18
N GLU A 175 -26.36 0.93 3.75
CA GLU A 175 -27.78 1.26 3.61
C GLU A 175 -28.46 0.61 2.39
N LEU A 176 -27.71 -0.01 1.49
CA LEU A 176 -28.28 -0.70 0.33
C LEU A 176 -28.86 -2.05 0.75
N ASP A 177 -30.04 -2.39 0.22
CA ASP A 177 -30.66 -3.70 0.41
C ASP A 177 -29.69 -4.82 -0.02
N GLY A 178 -29.40 -5.75 0.89
CA GLY A 178 -28.39 -6.81 0.70
C GLY A 178 -26.97 -6.46 1.15
N GLY A 179 -26.70 -5.22 1.60
CA GLY A 179 -25.40 -4.78 2.14
C GLY A 179 -25.16 -5.18 3.60
N SER A 180 -26.21 -5.49 4.34
CA SER A 180 -26.16 -6.02 5.71
C SER A 180 -26.70 -7.46 5.71
N GLY A 181 -25.75 -8.41 5.65
CA GLY A 181 -25.90 -9.87 5.82
C GLY A 181 -27.31 -10.49 5.72
N HIS A 182 -27.52 -11.31 4.70
CA HIS A 182 -28.29 -12.53 4.94
C HIS A 182 -27.42 -13.43 5.83
N HIS A 183 -27.99 -13.81 6.98
CA HIS A 183 -27.46 -14.80 7.91
C HIS A 183 -27.12 -16.14 7.25
#